data_AF-A0A7Y8F0V8-F1
#
_entry.id   AF-A0A7Y8F0V8-F1
#
_cell.length_a   1.000
_cell.length_b   1.000
_cell.length_c   1.000
_cell.angle_alpha   90.00
_cell.angle_beta   90.00
_cell.angle_gamma   90.00
#
_symmetry.space_group_name_H-M   'P 1'
#
loop_
_entity.id
_entity.type
_entity.pdbx_description
1 polymer ?
#
loop_
_entity_poly.entity_id
_entity_poly.type
_entity_poly.pdbx_seq_one_letter_code
_entity_poly.pdbx_strand_id
1 'polypeptide(L)'
;PVPAPTPAKDEALDWSDLANDHDQDAHEAPLELDAPFAAPVDAAALADRVTAAIRRMGVDPNALLPRARIEEAARALSAQEPDRARQIVRRVAPAAVRSVSRRILADAELRADADAYVRAFAQEMADHARHGDVHNVQGRLATDEGRAFMLLDAAIGDLS
;
A
#
# COMPACT_ATOMS: atom_id res chain seq x y z
N PRO A 1 58.13 2.27 54.36
CA PRO A 1 58.69 2.85 53.12
C PRO A 1 58.21 2.04 51.90
N VAL A 2 57.35 2.64 51.09
CA VAL A 2 56.76 2.02 49.88
C VAL A 2 57.68 2.28 48.68
N PRO A 3 57.76 1.35 47.73
CA PRO A 3 57.58 1.78 46.34
C PRO A 3 56.44 1.02 45.63
N ALA A 4 55.68 1.77 44.85
CA ALA A 4 54.51 1.35 44.10
C ALA A 4 54.86 0.49 42.86
N PRO A 5 53.96 -0.39 42.39
CA PRO A 5 54.04 -0.94 41.04
C PRO A 5 53.52 0.06 40.00
N THR A 6 54.35 0.34 38.99
CA THR A 6 54.02 1.13 37.80
C THR A 6 53.02 0.37 36.91
N PRO A 7 51.98 1.03 36.36
CA PRO A 7 51.09 0.41 35.38
C PRO A 7 51.73 0.29 33.99
N ALA A 8 51.31 -0.74 33.25
CA ALA A 8 51.68 -1.06 31.89
C ALA A 8 51.46 0.12 30.92
N LYS A 9 52.38 0.28 29.96
CA LYS A 9 52.19 1.18 28.82
C LYS A 9 51.30 0.46 27.81
N ASP A 10 50.11 1.01 27.59
CA ASP A 10 49.26 0.68 26.45
C ASP A 10 49.99 1.05 25.15
N GLU A 11 50.40 0.04 24.41
CA GLU A 11 50.76 0.12 23.01
C GLU A 11 49.48 -0.16 22.22
N ALA A 12 48.86 0.90 21.67
CA ALA A 12 47.72 0.75 20.78
C ALA A 12 47.74 1.84 19.70
N LEU A 13 48.36 1.47 18.59
CA LEU A 13 47.97 1.72 17.21
C LEU A 13 47.95 3.19 16.75
N ASP A 14 49.02 3.54 16.04
CA ASP A 14 49.19 4.80 15.34
C ASP A 14 48.28 4.86 14.10
N TRP A 15 47.49 5.93 14.00
CA TRP A 15 46.53 6.17 12.92
C TRP A 15 47.19 6.41 11.55
N SER A 16 48.53 6.52 11.52
CA SER A 16 49.36 6.63 10.31
C SER A 16 49.30 5.41 9.39
N ASP A 17 48.99 4.22 9.91
CA ASP A 17 49.04 2.95 9.15
C ASP A 17 47.76 2.68 8.34
N LEU A 18 46.69 3.45 8.55
CA LEU A 18 45.44 3.33 7.79
C LEU A 18 45.40 4.19 6.51
N ALA A 19 46.39 5.06 6.31
CA ALA A 19 46.43 5.96 5.15
C ALA A 19 47.13 5.36 3.92
N ASN A 20 47.67 4.14 4.02
CA ASN A 20 48.57 3.60 3.00
C ASN A 20 48.23 2.19 2.49
N ASP A 21 46.93 1.87 2.42
CA ASP A 21 46.45 0.67 1.72
C ASP A 21 45.22 1.00 0.86
N HIS A 22 45.42 1.85 -0.16
CA HIS A 22 44.41 2.12 -1.19
C HIS A 22 44.88 1.80 -2.61
N ASP A 23 45.75 0.80 -2.74
CA ASP A 23 46.12 0.20 -4.03
C ASP A 23 46.10 -1.33 -3.91
N GLN A 24 44.92 -1.90 -3.66
CA GLN A 24 44.66 -3.31 -3.95
C GLN A 24 43.30 -3.46 -4.63
N ASP A 25 43.36 -3.57 -5.95
CA ASP A 25 42.34 -4.08 -6.84
C ASP A 25 41.70 -5.36 -6.27
N ALA A 26 40.54 -5.20 -5.65
CA ALA A 26 39.58 -6.27 -5.43
C ALA A 26 38.37 -5.97 -6.31
N HIS A 27 38.20 -6.79 -7.34
CA HIS A 27 37.05 -6.80 -8.24
C HIS A 27 35.73 -6.79 -7.46
N GLU A 28 35.07 -5.65 -7.37
CA GLU A 28 33.64 -5.58 -7.16
C GLU A 28 33.05 -4.93 -8.40
N ALA A 29 32.61 -5.78 -9.33
CA ALA A 29 31.76 -5.35 -10.44
C ALA A 29 30.65 -4.47 -9.84
N PRO A 30 30.36 -3.27 -10.40
CA PRO A 30 29.24 -2.48 -9.95
C PRO A 30 28.03 -3.40 -9.95
N LEU A 31 27.40 -3.59 -8.79
CA LEU A 31 26.17 -4.37 -8.67
C LEU A 31 25.20 -3.83 -9.74
N GLU A 32 25.07 -4.58 -10.84
CA GLU A 32 24.02 -4.37 -11.82
C GLU A 32 22.72 -4.64 -11.06
N LEU A 33 22.18 -3.57 -10.46
CA LEU A 33 20.81 -3.46 -10.01
C LEU A 33 19.91 -3.46 -11.25
N ASP A 34 19.97 -4.54 -12.03
CA ASP A 34 18.95 -4.90 -13.02
C ASP A 34 17.83 -5.66 -12.29
N ALA A 35 17.44 -5.13 -11.12
CA ALA A 35 16.07 -5.29 -10.70
C ALA A 35 15.27 -4.49 -11.71
N PRO A 36 14.38 -5.10 -12.51
CA PRO A 36 13.48 -4.31 -13.32
C PRO A 36 12.81 -3.35 -12.35
N PHE A 37 13.09 -2.05 -12.50
CA PHE A 37 12.22 -1.02 -11.96
C PHE A 37 10.89 -1.34 -12.61
N ALA A 38 10.04 -2.09 -11.88
CA ALA A 38 8.69 -2.36 -12.32
C ALA A 38 8.13 -0.99 -12.66
N ALA A 39 7.87 -0.76 -13.95
CA ALA A 39 7.42 0.52 -14.42
C ALA A 39 6.28 0.95 -13.47
N PRO A 40 6.29 2.21 -12.97
CA PRO A 40 5.28 2.65 -12.02
C PRO A 40 3.95 2.25 -12.62
N VAL A 41 3.23 1.37 -11.91
CA VAL A 41 1.93 0.89 -12.37
C VAL A 41 1.14 2.15 -12.64
N ASP A 42 0.75 2.37 -13.89
CA ASP A 42 0.00 3.57 -14.25
C ASP A 42 -1.33 3.47 -13.50
N ALA A 43 -1.38 4.16 -12.35
CA ALA A 43 -2.45 4.04 -11.39
C ALA A 43 -3.78 4.52 -12.00
N ALA A 44 -3.71 5.49 -12.92
CA ALA A 44 -4.87 5.96 -13.66
C ALA A 44 -5.34 4.90 -14.66
N ALA A 45 -4.44 4.33 -15.47
CA ALA A 45 -4.81 3.27 -16.39
C ALA A 45 -5.34 2.02 -15.66
N LEU A 46 -4.79 1.70 -14.49
CA LEU A 46 -5.25 0.62 -13.64
C LEU A 46 -6.65 0.91 -13.09
N ALA A 47 -6.87 2.12 -12.55
CA ALA A 47 -8.17 2.58 -12.06
C ALA A 47 -9.25 2.53 -13.16
N ASP A 48 -8.92 2.93 -14.38
CA ASP A 48 -9.81 2.86 -15.53
C ASP A 48 -10.17 1.41 -15.88
N ARG A 49 -9.18 0.50 -15.94
CA ARG A 49 -9.42 -0.92 -16.25
C ARG A 49 -10.34 -1.57 -15.22
N VAL A 50 -10.09 -1.39 -13.93
CA VAL A 50 -10.91 -2.00 -12.86
C VAL A 50 -12.31 -1.38 -12.81
N THR A 51 -12.42 -0.07 -12.97
CA THR A 51 -13.73 0.62 -13.00
C THR A 51 -14.55 0.18 -14.19
N ALA A 52 -13.94 0.08 -15.38
CA ALA A 52 -14.58 -0.45 -16.57
C ALA A 52 -14.99 -1.92 -16.41
N ALA A 53 -14.16 -2.74 -15.75
CA ALA A 53 -14.51 -4.12 -15.42
C ALA A 53 -15.75 -4.20 -14.54
N ILE A 54 -15.83 -3.39 -13.49
CA ILE A 54 -17.01 -3.35 -12.60
C ILE A 54 -18.27 -2.96 -13.38
N ARG A 55 -18.19 -1.90 -14.20
CA ARG A 55 -19.31 -1.43 -15.03
C ARG A 55 -19.77 -2.47 -16.06
N ARG A 56 -18.86 -3.24 -16.66
CA ARG A 56 -19.19 -4.35 -17.58
C ARG A 56 -19.99 -5.46 -16.90
N MET A 57 -19.93 -5.58 -15.58
CA MET A 57 -20.79 -6.51 -14.83
C MET A 57 -22.19 -5.96 -14.54
N GLY A 58 -22.49 -4.73 -14.98
CA GLY A 58 -23.74 -4.04 -14.64
C GLY A 58 -23.77 -3.47 -13.22
N VAL A 59 -22.60 -3.29 -12.60
CA VAL A 59 -22.48 -2.73 -11.27
C VAL A 59 -22.05 -1.27 -11.38
N ASP A 60 -22.84 -0.36 -10.80
CA ASP A 60 -22.51 1.06 -10.71
C ASP A 60 -22.22 1.46 -9.25
N PRO A 61 -20.95 1.66 -8.87
CA PRO A 61 -20.58 2.11 -7.53
C PRO A 61 -21.20 3.44 -7.12
N ASN A 62 -21.50 4.33 -8.08
CA ASN A 62 -22.12 5.63 -7.81
C ASN A 62 -23.56 5.50 -7.35
N ALA A 63 -24.33 4.61 -7.98
CA ALA A 63 -25.69 4.29 -7.56
C ALA A 63 -25.77 3.55 -6.22
N LEU A 64 -24.73 2.78 -5.87
CA LEU A 64 -24.74 1.89 -4.71
C LEU A 64 -24.27 2.54 -3.40
N LEU A 65 -23.38 3.53 -3.48
CA LEU A 65 -22.72 4.11 -2.31
C LEU A 65 -23.19 5.55 -2.08
N PRO A 66 -24.31 5.78 -1.37
CA PRO A 66 -24.76 7.15 -1.10
C PRO A 66 -23.76 7.88 -0.20
N ARG A 67 -23.75 9.22 -0.27
CA ARG A 67 -22.78 10.07 0.43
C ARG A 67 -22.64 9.75 1.93
N ALA A 68 -23.76 9.50 2.63
CA ALA A 68 -23.74 9.14 4.05
C ALA A 68 -22.90 7.89 4.35
N ARG A 69 -22.88 6.91 3.44
CA ARG A 69 -22.12 5.66 3.59
C ARG A 69 -20.64 5.86 3.32
N ILE A 70 -20.32 6.75 2.39
CA ILE A 70 -18.95 7.21 2.14
C ILE A 70 -18.40 7.91 3.40
N GLU A 71 -19.19 8.78 4.02
CA GLU A 71 -18.82 9.47 5.25
C GLU A 71 -18.59 8.51 6.43
N GLU A 72 -19.44 7.48 6.58
CA GLU A 72 -19.21 6.41 7.55
C GLU A 72 -17.93 5.62 7.27
N ALA A 73 -17.68 5.24 6.01
CA ALA A 73 -16.48 4.51 5.61
C ALA A 73 -15.21 5.35 5.79
N ALA A 74 -15.24 6.64 5.43
CA ALA A 74 -14.14 7.57 5.61
C ALA A 74 -13.73 7.70 7.08
N ARG A 75 -14.72 7.80 7.98
CA ARG A 75 -14.47 7.81 9.44
C ARG A 75 -13.81 6.52 9.90
N ALA A 76 -14.26 5.37 9.41
CA ALA A 76 -13.67 4.07 9.75
C ALA A 76 -12.22 3.97 9.25
N LEU A 77 -11.94 4.35 8.00
CA LEU A 77 -10.57 4.35 7.46
C LEU A 77 -9.65 5.33 8.20
N SER A 78 -10.16 6.51 8.55
CA SER A 78 -9.40 7.50 9.33
C SER A 78 -9.09 7.03 10.74
N ALA A 79 -9.96 6.19 11.33
CA ALA A 79 -9.74 5.51 12.60
C ALA A 79 -8.87 4.24 12.48
N GLN A 80 -8.31 3.97 11.29
CA GLN A 80 -7.54 2.75 10.98
C GLN A 80 -8.35 1.45 11.17
N GLU A 81 -9.65 1.49 10.89
CA GLU A 81 -10.57 0.34 10.96
C GLU A 81 -11.05 -0.09 9.55
N PRO A 82 -10.17 -0.64 8.68
CA PRO A 82 -10.53 -1.02 7.31
C PRO A 82 -11.63 -2.09 7.24
N ASP A 83 -11.64 -3.06 8.17
CA ASP A 83 -12.68 -4.09 8.20
C ASP A 83 -14.08 -3.51 8.47
N ARG A 84 -14.16 -2.45 9.29
CA ARG A 84 -15.41 -1.73 9.50
C ARG A 84 -15.88 -1.04 8.23
N ALA A 85 -14.97 -0.44 7.46
CA ALA A 85 -15.28 0.15 6.16
C ALA A 85 -15.84 -0.91 5.18
N ARG A 86 -15.19 -2.08 5.09
CA ARG A 86 -15.66 -3.22 4.29
C ARG A 86 -17.06 -3.68 4.71
N GLN A 87 -17.31 -3.76 6.02
CA GLN A 87 -18.62 -4.16 6.55
C GLN A 87 -19.73 -3.14 6.23
N ILE A 88 -19.42 -1.84 6.21
CA ILE A 88 -20.37 -0.81 5.74
C ILE A 88 -20.75 -1.09 4.28
N VAL A 89 -19.76 -1.31 3.41
CA VAL A 89 -19.99 -1.58 1.98
C VAL A 89 -20.79 -2.87 1.76
N ARG A 90 -20.45 -3.96 2.45
CA ARG A 90 -21.18 -5.25 2.33
C ARG A 90 -22.64 -5.15 2.74
N ARG A 91 -22.96 -4.29 3.72
CA ARG A 91 -24.35 -4.06 4.13
C ARG A 91 -25.16 -3.30 3.08
N VAL A 92 -24.55 -2.38 2.37
CA VAL A 92 -25.26 -1.52 1.40
C VAL A 92 -25.30 -2.09 0.00
N ALA A 93 -24.30 -2.89 -0.38
CA ALA A 93 -24.16 -3.44 -1.73
C ALA A 93 -23.88 -4.96 -1.74
N PRO A 94 -24.64 -5.80 -1.00
CA PRO A 94 -24.31 -7.22 -0.83
C PRO A 94 -24.32 -8.00 -2.15
N ALA A 95 -25.25 -7.68 -3.06
CA ALA A 95 -25.32 -8.35 -4.37
C ALA A 95 -24.14 -7.97 -5.27
N ALA A 96 -23.76 -6.69 -5.27
CA ALA A 96 -22.62 -6.20 -6.04
C ALA A 96 -21.31 -6.81 -5.54
N VAL A 97 -21.09 -6.82 -4.22
CA VAL A 97 -19.92 -7.45 -3.60
C VAL A 97 -19.82 -8.92 -4.03
N ARG A 98 -20.88 -9.72 -3.87
CA ARG A 98 -20.88 -11.13 -4.31
C ARG A 98 -20.59 -11.29 -5.81
N SER A 99 -21.13 -10.41 -6.65
CA SER A 99 -20.90 -10.46 -8.10
C SER A 99 -19.44 -10.19 -8.43
N VAL A 100 -18.85 -9.17 -7.81
CA VAL A 100 -17.44 -8.80 -7.95
C VAL A 100 -16.53 -9.91 -7.43
N SER A 101 -16.76 -10.43 -6.21
CA SER A 101 -15.96 -11.52 -5.62
C SER A 101 -15.95 -12.76 -6.51
N ARG A 102 -17.11 -13.17 -7.02
CA ARG A 102 -17.21 -14.31 -7.96
C ARG A 102 -16.45 -14.06 -9.25
N ARG A 103 -16.52 -12.84 -9.81
CA ARG A 103 -15.78 -12.50 -11.02
C ARG A 103 -14.28 -12.52 -10.77
N ILE A 104 -13.82 -11.93 -9.67
CA ILE A 104 -12.42 -11.93 -9.25
C ILE A 104 -11.87 -13.35 -9.08
N LEU A 105 -12.67 -14.28 -8.54
CA LEU A 105 -12.28 -15.69 -8.45
C LEU A 105 -12.18 -16.38 -9.83
N ALA A 106 -12.97 -15.94 -10.80
CA ALA A 106 -13.05 -16.56 -12.12
C ALA A 106 -12.05 -15.96 -13.14
N ASP A 107 -11.47 -14.80 -12.85
CA ASP A 107 -10.64 -14.03 -13.78
C ASP A 107 -9.35 -13.59 -13.06
N ALA A 108 -8.25 -14.31 -13.35
CA ALA A 108 -6.97 -14.10 -12.70
C ALA A 108 -6.31 -12.76 -13.07
N GLU A 109 -6.55 -12.25 -14.28
CA GLU A 109 -6.05 -10.94 -14.71
C GLU A 109 -6.78 -9.84 -13.95
N LEU A 110 -8.11 -9.92 -13.86
CA LEU A 110 -8.88 -8.98 -13.04
C LEU A 110 -8.49 -9.07 -11.57
N ARG A 111 -8.20 -10.28 -11.05
CA ARG A 111 -7.72 -10.45 -9.68
C ARG A 111 -6.44 -9.66 -9.43
N ALA A 112 -5.46 -9.77 -10.34
CA ALA A 112 -4.19 -9.08 -10.22
C ALA A 112 -4.38 -7.55 -10.28
N ASP A 113 -5.17 -7.07 -11.25
CA ASP A 113 -5.48 -5.64 -11.40
C ASP A 113 -6.21 -5.10 -10.14
N ALA A 114 -7.20 -5.83 -9.63
CA ALA A 114 -7.97 -5.43 -8.45
C ALA A 114 -7.12 -5.39 -7.18
N ASP A 115 -6.28 -6.41 -6.94
CA ASP A 115 -5.38 -6.46 -5.79
C ASP A 115 -4.33 -5.34 -5.85
N ALA A 116 -3.76 -5.07 -7.03
CA ALA A 116 -2.80 -3.97 -7.22
C ALA A 116 -3.46 -2.61 -6.96
N TYR A 117 -4.67 -2.41 -7.49
CA TYR A 117 -5.42 -1.17 -7.33
C TYR A 117 -5.81 -0.91 -5.88
N VAL A 118 -6.41 -1.91 -5.22
CA VAL A 118 -6.82 -1.80 -3.82
C VAL A 118 -5.63 -1.56 -2.91
N ARG A 119 -4.49 -2.20 -3.17
CA ARG A 119 -3.26 -1.96 -2.40
C ARG A 119 -2.75 -0.52 -2.54
N ALA A 120 -2.66 0.00 -3.76
CA ALA A 120 -2.19 1.35 -4.02
C ALA A 120 -3.12 2.40 -3.38
N PHE A 121 -4.43 2.24 -3.56
CA PHE A 121 -5.43 3.16 -3.01
C PHE A 121 -5.50 3.07 -1.47
N ALA A 122 -5.41 1.88 -0.89
CA ALA A 122 -5.38 1.71 0.56
C ALA A 122 -4.16 2.37 1.20
N GLN A 123 -3.00 2.31 0.54
CA GLN A 123 -1.80 3.00 0.98
C GLN A 123 -2.00 4.52 0.99
N GLU A 124 -2.55 5.08 -0.09
CA GLU A 124 -2.92 6.50 -0.18
C GLU A 124 -3.88 6.90 0.98
N MET A 125 -4.90 6.09 1.26
CA MET A 125 -5.86 6.36 2.34
C MET A 125 -5.23 6.27 3.72
N ALA A 126 -4.35 5.30 3.94
CA ALA A 126 -3.62 5.16 5.19
C ALA A 126 -2.70 6.36 5.43
N ASP A 127 -2.08 6.89 4.39
CA ASP A 127 -1.24 8.09 4.48
C ASP A 127 -2.09 9.31 4.84
N HIS A 128 -3.24 9.55 4.21
CA HIS A 128 -4.15 10.62 4.64
C HIS A 128 -4.67 10.45 6.08
N ALA A 129 -5.02 9.22 6.48
CA ALA A 129 -5.50 8.91 7.83
C ALA A 129 -4.46 9.22 8.91
N ARG A 130 -3.18 8.90 8.66
CA ARG A 130 -2.05 9.21 9.58
C ARG A 130 -1.87 10.71 9.81
N HIS A 131 -2.19 11.54 8.82
CA HIS A 131 -2.17 13.00 8.93
C HIS A 131 -3.44 13.57 9.59
N GLY A 132 -4.37 12.72 10.03
CA GLY A 132 -5.63 13.14 10.65
C GLY A 132 -6.63 13.76 9.67
N ASP A 133 -6.45 13.54 8.36
CA ASP A 133 -7.19 14.26 7.32
C ASP A 133 -8.44 13.49 6.85
N VAL A 134 -9.45 13.43 7.72
CA VAL A 134 -10.73 12.77 7.44
C VAL A 134 -11.41 13.38 6.20
N HIS A 135 -11.23 14.68 5.96
CA HIS A 135 -11.84 15.37 4.83
C HIS A 135 -11.21 14.96 3.51
N ASN A 136 -9.88 14.80 3.45
CA ASN A 136 -9.21 14.28 2.25
C ASN A 136 -9.55 12.80 2.00
N VAL A 137 -9.59 11.96 3.04
CA VAL A 137 -10.08 10.57 2.90
C VAL A 137 -11.50 10.56 2.33
N GLN A 138 -12.40 11.35 2.91
CA GLN A 138 -13.79 11.44 2.43
C GLN A 138 -13.87 11.97 0.99
N GLY A 139 -13.13 13.02 0.66
CA GLY A 139 -13.09 13.62 -0.67
C GLY A 139 -12.62 12.62 -1.71
N ARG A 140 -11.58 11.85 -1.40
CA ARG A 140 -11.06 10.82 -2.29
C ARG A 140 -12.04 9.66 -2.46
N LEU A 141 -12.66 9.18 -1.38
CA LEU A 141 -13.68 8.13 -1.44
C LEU A 141 -14.96 8.56 -2.18
N ALA A 142 -15.25 9.87 -2.26
CA ALA A 142 -16.43 10.37 -2.94
C ALA A 142 -16.33 10.32 -4.48
N THR A 143 -15.12 10.16 -5.02
CA THR A 143 -14.85 10.02 -6.46
C THR A 143 -15.33 8.67 -7.01
N ASP A 144 -15.46 8.58 -8.34
CA ASP A 144 -15.77 7.32 -9.04
C ASP A 144 -14.78 6.21 -8.67
N GLU A 145 -13.48 6.54 -8.66
CA GLU A 145 -12.39 5.66 -8.27
C GLU A 145 -12.54 5.20 -6.82
N GLY A 146 -12.75 6.12 -5.88
CA GLY A 146 -12.92 5.80 -4.47
C GLY A 146 -14.08 4.86 -4.18
N ARG A 147 -15.16 4.97 -4.97
CA ARG A 147 -16.31 4.06 -4.87
C ARG A 147 -16.02 2.68 -5.47
N ALA A 148 -15.30 2.63 -6.58
CA ALA A 148 -14.80 1.38 -7.13
C ALA A 148 -13.86 0.68 -6.13
N PHE A 149 -12.94 1.42 -5.50
CA PHE A 149 -12.05 0.93 -4.44
C PHE A 149 -12.84 0.30 -3.30
N MET A 150 -13.81 1.02 -2.71
CA MET A 150 -14.61 0.51 -1.60
C MET A 150 -15.31 -0.82 -1.94
N LEU A 151 -15.83 -0.93 -3.16
CA LEU A 151 -16.49 -2.15 -3.62
C LEU A 151 -15.50 -3.31 -3.80
N LEU A 152 -14.35 -3.06 -4.43
CA LEU A 152 -13.31 -4.05 -4.65
C LEU A 152 -12.68 -4.53 -3.34
N ASP A 153 -12.35 -3.61 -2.43
CA ASP A 153 -11.77 -3.93 -1.12
C ASP A 153 -12.73 -4.79 -0.28
N ALA A 154 -14.02 -4.45 -0.28
CA ALA A 154 -15.04 -5.25 0.38
C ALA A 154 -15.20 -6.65 -0.22
N ALA A 155 -15.08 -6.77 -1.55
CA ALA A 155 -15.18 -8.02 -2.29
C ALA A 155 -13.95 -8.92 -2.14
N ILE A 156 -12.75 -8.37 -2.17
CA ILE A 156 -11.49 -9.09 -1.95
C ILE A 156 -11.44 -9.59 -0.50
N GLY A 157 -11.77 -8.74 0.47
CA GLY A 157 -11.82 -9.16 1.86
C GLY A 157 -12.94 -10.17 2.17
N ASP A 158 -13.86 -10.45 1.24
CA ASP A 158 -14.92 -11.48 1.43
C ASP A 158 -14.38 -12.88 1.13
N LEU A 159 -13.21 -12.95 0.48
CA LEU A 159 -12.53 -14.17 0.08
C LEU A 159 -11.50 -14.65 1.12
N SER A 160 -11.28 -13.87 2.18
CA SER A 160 -10.33 -14.14 3.27
C SER A 160 -11.08 -14.48 4.55
#